data_AF-A0AAQ4EZ74-F1
#
_entry.id   AF-A0AAQ4EZ74-F1
#
_cell.length_a   1.000
_cell.length_b   1.000
_cell.length_c   1.000
_cell.angle_alpha   90.00
_cell.angle_beta   90.00
_cell.angle_gamma   90.00
#
_symmetry.space_group_name_H-M   'P 1'
#
loop_
_entity.id
_entity.type
_entity.pdbx_description
1 polymer ?
#
loop_
_entity_poly.entity_id
_entity_poly.type
_entity_poly.pdbx_seq_one_letter_code
_entity_poly.pdbx_strand_id
1 'polypeptide(L)'
;MKHLSIKELLPETDHFMTYEGSLTMPGCHETVTWIVLNKPIYITKQQLYLLRKLMQGDELNAKAPLSDNFRPTLPVNQRLVRTNIDFKWKQGSNCPSMYKNMYYQANTKFVGP
;
A
#
# COMPACT_ATOMS: atom_id res chain seq x y z
N MET A 1 27.91 -5.89 3.65
CA MET A 1 26.52 -5.44 3.42
C MET A 1 25.67 -6.66 3.10
N LYS A 2 24.54 -6.87 3.78
CA LYS A 2 23.59 -7.91 3.39
C LYS A 2 22.88 -7.44 2.12
N HIS A 3 22.82 -8.29 1.10
CA HIS A 3 22.11 -7.99 -0.14
C HIS A 3 20.60 -8.04 0.13
N LEU A 4 19.88 -6.95 -0.15
CA LEU A 4 18.42 -6.91 -0.06
C LEU A 4 17.84 -7.37 -1.40
N SER A 5 17.12 -8.49 -1.40
CA SER A 5 16.43 -8.98 -2.60
C SER A 5 15.09 -8.26 -2.76
N ILE A 6 14.91 -7.52 -3.86
CA ILE A 6 13.61 -6.87 -4.17
C ILE A 6 12.49 -7.89 -4.33
N LYS A 7 12.79 -9.09 -4.82
CA LYS A 7 11.81 -10.16 -4.99
C LYS A 7 11.16 -10.57 -3.67
N GLU A 8 11.89 -10.48 -2.55
CA GLU A 8 11.36 -10.78 -1.21
C GLU A 8 10.39 -9.70 -0.69
N LEU A 9 10.37 -8.52 -1.32
CA LEU A 9 9.43 -7.44 -1.03
C LEU A 9 8.16 -7.50 -1.90
N LEU A 10 8.07 -8.47 -2.82
CA LEU A 10 6.91 -8.64 -3.68
C LEU A 10 6.01 -9.77 -3.14
N PRO A 11 4.68 -9.62 -3.23
CA PRO A 11 3.75 -10.69 -2.91
C PRO A 11 3.84 -11.81 -3.96
N GLU A 12 3.58 -13.05 -3.55
CA GLU A 12 3.46 -14.18 -4.49
C GLU A 12 2.11 -14.11 -5.22
N THR A 13 2.01 -13.24 -6.22
CA THR A 13 0.88 -13.16 -7.15
C THR A 13 1.31 -12.52 -8.47
N ASP A 14 0.73 -12.99 -9.56
CA ASP A 14 0.82 -12.32 -10.86
C ASP A 14 -0.42 -11.46 -11.14
N HIS A 15 -1.40 -11.44 -10.24
CA HIS A 15 -2.64 -10.69 -10.41
C HIS A 15 -2.45 -9.22 -10.02
N PHE A 16 -2.95 -8.31 -10.85
CA PHE A 16 -2.85 -6.87 -10.61
C PHE A 16 -4.01 -6.09 -11.24
N MET A 17 -4.16 -4.85 -10.79
CA MET A 17 -4.97 -3.81 -11.45
C MET A 17 -4.05 -2.70 -11.94
N THR A 18 -4.39 -2.08 -13.07
CA THR A 18 -3.60 -1.00 -13.67
C THR A 18 -4.48 0.11 -14.21
N TYR A 19 -4.00 1.35 -14.08
CA TYR A 19 -4.68 2.57 -14.52
C TYR A 19 -3.70 3.73 -14.67
N GLU A 20 -4.05 4.69 -15.53
CA GLU A 20 -3.33 5.97 -15.66
C GLU A 20 -3.68 6.91 -14.50
N GLY A 21 -2.68 7.46 -13.83
CA GLY A 21 -2.86 8.29 -12.65
C GLY A 21 -1.72 9.27 -12.44
N SER A 22 -1.66 9.79 -11.22
CA SER A 22 -0.71 10.82 -10.84
C SER A 22 0.25 10.37 -9.75
N LEU A 23 1.29 11.16 -9.53
CA LEU A 23 2.06 11.12 -8.29
C LEU A 23 1.15 11.37 -7.08
N THR A 24 1.46 10.71 -5.95
CA THR A 24 0.74 10.88 -4.66
C THR A 24 1.43 11.88 -3.72
N MET A 25 2.44 12.58 -4.22
CA MET A 25 3.21 13.62 -3.53
C MET A 25 3.08 14.96 -4.27
N PRO A 26 3.49 16.09 -3.66
CA PRO A 26 3.34 17.42 -4.25
C PRO A 26 3.86 17.52 -5.70
N GLY A 27 3.21 18.36 -6.50
CA GLY A 27 3.38 18.40 -7.96
C GLY A 27 2.31 17.58 -8.69
N CYS A 28 1.84 16.47 -8.09
CA CYS A 28 0.65 15.72 -8.53
C CYS A 28 0.58 15.43 -10.04
N HIS A 29 1.74 15.29 -10.71
CA HIS A 29 1.80 15.13 -12.16
C HIS A 29 1.14 13.83 -12.62
N GLU A 30 0.29 13.94 -13.65
CA GLU A 30 -0.45 12.82 -14.27
C GLU A 30 0.43 12.06 -15.27
N THR A 31 1.51 11.47 -14.76
CA THR A 31 2.54 10.79 -15.57
C THR A 31 2.80 9.36 -15.12
N VAL A 32 1.89 8.77 -14.33
CA VAL A 32 2.11 7.46 -13.68
C VAL A 32 1.13 6.42 -14.21
N THR A 33 1.63 5.35 -14.81
CA THR A 33 0.86 4.11 -14.98
C THR A 33 0.98 3.27 -13.72
N TRP A 34 -0.10 3.15 -12.95
CA TRP A 34 -0.11 2.38 -11.71
C TRP A 34 -0.20 0.88 -11.98
N ILE A 35 0.54 0.09 -11.21
CA ILE A 35 0.37 -1.38 -11.12
C ILE A 35 0.16 -1.73 -9.65
N VAL A 36 -1.06 -2.12 -9.31
CA VAL A 36 -1.46 -2.47 -7.94
C VAL A 36 -1.64 -3.98 -7.86
N LEU A 37 -0.73 -4.67 -7.16
CA LEU A 37 -0.74 -6.12 -7.03
C LEU A 37 -1.92 -6.58 -6.15
N ASN A 38 -2.59 -7.64 -6.57
CA ASN A 38 -3.81 -8.17 -5.94
C ASN A 38 -3.49 -9.17 -4.80
N LYS A 39 -2.47 -8.85 -4.00
CA LYS A 39 -2.11 -9.56 -2.78
C LYS A 39 -1.18 -8.69 -1.95
N PRO A 40 -1.39 -8.54 -0.63
CA PRO A 40 -0.46 -7.81 0.22
C PRO A 40 0.77 -8.65 0.58
N ILE A 41 1.85 -7.97 0.98
CA ILE A 41 2.91 -8.58 1.79
C ILE A 41 2.56 -8.43 3.27
N TYR A 42 2.91 -9.43 4.07
CA TYR A 42 2.65 -9.43 5.50
C TYR A 42 3.91 -9.09 6.28
N ILE A 43 3.78 -8.20 7.25
CA ILE A 43 4.84 -7.80 8.17
C ILE A 43 4.43 -8.07 9.61
N THR A 44 5.39 -8.28 10.48
CA THR A 44 5.14 -8.48 11.92
C THR A 44 4.76 -7.16 12.58
N LYS A 45 4.11 -7.26 13.76
CA LYS A 45 3.79 -6.08 14.58
C LYS A 45 5.04 -5.28 14.96
N GLN A 46 6.14 -5.98 15.23
CA GLN A 46 7.43 -5.39 15.56
C GLN A 46 8.00 -4.57 14.39
N GLN A 47 7.92 -5.11 13.17
CA GLN A 47 8.34 -4.38 11.95
C GLN A 47 7.50 -3.12 11.74
N LEU A 48 6.17 -3.22 11.87
CA LEU A 48 5.28 -2.05 11.76
C LEU A 48 5.56 -1.00 12.85
N TYR A 49 5.84 -1.44 14.08
CA TYR A 49 6.19 -0.55 15.18
C TYR A 49 7.47 0.25 14.91
N LEU A 50 8.49 -0.39 14.30
CA LEU A 50 9.72 0.29 13.91
C LEU A 50 9.47 1.35 12.82
N LEU A 51 8.62 1.05 11.82
CA LEU A 51 8.23 2.05 10.81
C LEU A 51 7.52 3.25 11.44
N ARG A 52 6.66 3.03 12.44
CA ARG A 52 5.94 4.10 13.16
C ARG A 52 6.81 4.91 14.13
N LYS A 53 8.06 4.50 14.36
CA LYS A 53 9.04 5.28 15.14
C LYS A 53 9.80 6.31 14.31
N LEU A 54 9.65 6.30 12.99
CA LEU A 54 10.31 7.26 12.13
C LEU A 54 9.82 8.69 12.41
N MET A 55 10.72 9.65 12.27
CA MET A 55 10.46 11.07 12.49
C MET A 55 10.68 11.84 11.18
N GLN A 56 9.97 12.96 11.03
CA GLN A 56 10.19 13.93 9.97
C GLN A 56 11.41 14.80 10.30
N GLY A 57 12.28 15.03 9.33
CA GLY A 57 13.53 15.77 9.52
C GLY A 57 14.74 14.85 9.73
N ASP A 58 15.88 15.45 10.02
CA ASP A 58 17.10 14.72 10.38
C ASP A 58 17.18 14.46 11.90
N GLU A 59 18.23 13.77 12.34
CA GLU A 59 18.43 13.42 13.75
C GLU A 59 18.58 14.64 14.66
N LEU A 60 19.11 15.75 14.15
CA LEU A 60 19.36 16.97 14.93
C LEU A 60 18.11 17.89 14.98
N ASN A 61 17.22 17.76 13.99
CA ASN A 61 16.08 18.64 13.76
C ASN A 61 14.78 17.83 13.55
N ALA A 62 14.53 16.86 14.44
CA ALA A 62 13.31 16.08 14.41
C ALA A 62 12.08 16.99 14.67
N LYS A 63 11.11 16.98 13.75
CA LYS A 63 9.93 17.86 13.81
C LYS A 63 8.72 17.17 14.42
N ALA A 64 8.29 16.09 13.80
CA ALA A 64 7.09 15.36 14.17
C ALA A 64 7.24 13.87 13.80
N PRO A 65 6.48 12.96 14.42
CA PRO A 65 6.39 11.59 13.94
C PRO A 65 6.03 11.52 12.46
N LEU A 66 6.66 10.60 11.73
CA LEU A 66 6.31 10.30 10.34
C LEU A 66 5.11 9.33 10.35
N SER A 67 3.93 9.85 10.67
CA SER A 67 2.65 9.14 10.58
C SER A 67 1.79 9.70 9.46
N ASP A 68 0.78 8.91 9.05
CA ASP A 68 -0.28 9.31 8.12
C ASP A 68 0.25 9.93 6.81
N ASN A 69 1.41 9.46 6.37
CA ASN A 69 2.13 9.91 5.18
C ASN A 69 1.56 9.26 3.90
N PHE A 70 0.25 9.35 3.72
CA PHE A 70 -0.47 8.85 2.56
C PHE A 70 -1.42 9.92 2.01
N ARG A 71 -1.71 9.83 0.71
CA ARG A 71 -2.73 10.66 0.07
C ARG A 71 -4.09 9.97 0.18
N PRO A 72 -5.18 10.67 0.54
CA PRO A 72 -6.54 10.12 0.52
C PRO A 72 -6.94 9.60 -0.86
N THR A 73 -7.93 8.70 -0.90
CA THR A 73 -8.49 8.21 -2.16
C THR A 73 -9.16 9.35 -2.91
N LEU A 74 -9.01 9.33 -4.25
CA LEU A 74 -9.62 10.30 -5.14
C LEU A 74 -10.64 9.62 -6.05
N PRO A 75 -11.62 10.37 -6.58
CA PRO A 75 -12.57 9.85 -7.54
C PRO A 75 -11.90 9.22 -8.78
N VAL A 76 -12.52 8.19 -9.33
CA VAL A 76 -12.00 7.48 -10.52
C VAL A 76 -12.13 8.33 -11.80
N ASN A 77 -13.06 9.29 -11.84
CA ASN A 77 -13.26 10.22 -12.96
C ASN A 77 -13.30 9.52 -14.34
N GLN A 78 -14.11 8.44 -14.45
CA GLN A 78 -14.30 7.68 -15.69
C GLN A 78 -13.04 7.03 -16.29
N ARG A 79 -11.92 7.02 -15.57
CA ARG A 79 -10.69 6.35 -16.02
C ARG A 79 -10.94 4.84 -16.18
N LEU A 80 -10.36 4.29 -17.25
CA LEU A 80 -10.37 2.85 -17.48
C LEU A 80 -9.41 2.16 -16.50
N VAL A 81 -9.97 1.31 -15.64
CA VAL A 81 -9.19 0.39 -14.82
C VAL A 81 -9.13 -0.95 -15.54
N ARG A 82 -7.92 -1.47 -15.75
CA ARG A 82 -7.67 -2.77 -16.39
C ARG A 82 -7.13 -3.75 -15.36
N THR A 83 -7.31 -5.05 -15.61
CA THR A 83 -6.79 -6.10 -14.75
C THR A 83 -6.59 -7.39 -15.54
N ASN A 84 -5.68 -8.23 -15.07
CA ASN A 84 -5.52 -9.61 -15.54
C ASN A 84 -6.24 -10.64 -14.67
N ILE A 85 -7.03 -10.19 -13.68
CA ILE A 85 -7.82 -11.06 -12.81
C ILE A 85 -9.04 -11.57 -13.59
N ASP A 86 -9.18 -12.89 -13.69
CA ASP A 86 -10.42 -13.52 -14.19
C ASP A 86 -11.45 -13.66 -13.06
N PHE A 87 -12.42 -12.74 -13.01
CA PHE A 87 -13.51 -12.78 -12.05
C PHE A 87 -14.57 -13.85 -12.33
N LYS A 88 -14.56 -14.48 -13.51
CA LYS A 88 -15.52 -15.54 -13.87
C LYS A 88 -15.10 -16.88 -13.27
N TRP A 89 -13.83 -17.02 -12.88
CA TRP A 89 -13.32 -18.23 -12.30
C TRP A 89 -13.86 -18.42 -10.88
N LYS A 90 -14.83 -19.33 -10.74
CA LYS A 90 -15.33 -19.85 -9.46
C LYS A 90 -14.56 -21.13 -9.11
N GLN A 91 -13.35 -21.02 -8.58
CA GLN A 91 -12.69 -22.18 -7.97
C GLN A 91 -12.27 -21.87 -6.54
N GLY A 92 -12.80 -22.67 -5.61
CA GLY A 92 -12.26 -22.87 -4.28
C GLY A 92 -12.33 -21.64 -3.37
N SER A 93 -13.23 -21.68 -2.40
CA SER A 93 -13.34 -20.68 -1.34
C SER A 93 -11.97 -20.38 -0.69
N ASN A 94 -11.50 -19.15 -0.89
CA ASN A 94 -10.33 -18.50 -0.27
C ASN A 94 -8.97 -18.74 -0.94
N CYS A 95 -8.25 -17.63 -1.16
CA CYS A 95 -6.81 -17.66 -1.46
C CYS A 95 -6.07 -18.30 -0.26
N PRO A 96 -5.37 -19.45 -0.43
CA PRO A 96 -4.71 -20.16 0.68
C PRO A 96 -3.66 -19.32 1.39
N SER A 97 -3.06 -18.37 0.68
CA SER A 97 -2.00 -17.49 1.16
C SER A 97 -2.49 -16.13 1.68
N MET A 98 -3.80 -15.86 1.65
CA MET A 98 -4.36 -14.63 2.18
C MET A 98 -4.78 -14.85 3.63
N TYR A 99 -4.16 -14.11 4.57
CA TYR A 99 -4.56 -14.16 5.98
C TYR A 99 -5.98 -13.62 6.14
N LYS A 100 -6.85 -14.45 6.72
CA LYS A 100 -8.29 -14.14 6.90
C LYS A 100 -8.56 -13.22 8.09
N ASN A 101 -7.71 -13.26 9.11
CA ASN A 101 -7.89 -12.53 10.35
C ASN A 101 -6.96 -11.30 10.39
N MET A 102 -7.29 -10.28 9.60
CA MET A 102 -6.64 -8.98 9.69
C MET A 102 -7.39 -8.11 10.70
N TYR A 103 -6.80 -7.89 11.88
CA TYR A 103 -7.29 -6.91 12.84
C TYR A 103 -6.40 -5.67 12.77
N TYR A 104 -7.00 -4.53 12.43
CA TYR A 104 -6.40 -3.22 12.62
C TYR A 104 -7.37 -2.38 13.46
N GLN A 105 -6.88 -1.82 14.56
CA GLN A 105 -7.60 -0.74 15.23
C GLN A 105 -7.14 0.56 14.59
N ALA A 106 -8.00 1.15 13.76
CA ALA A 106 -7.86 2.56 13.42
C ALA A 106 -8.07 3.36 14.70
N ASN A 107 -7.16 4.28 15.02
CA ASN A 107 -7.33 5.14 16.19
C ASN A 107 -8.52 6.06 15.91
N THR A 108 -9.65 5.82 16.57
CA THR A 108 -10.92 6.56 16.37
C THR A 108 -10.86 8.02 16.83
N LYS A 109 -9.71 8.47 17.34
CA LYS A 109 -9.48 9.84 17.82
C LYS A 109 -9.02 10.83 16.75
N PHE A 110 -8.77 10.40 15.52
CA PHE A 110 -8.50 11.32 14.41
C PHE A 110 -9.75 11.52 13.56
N VAL A 111 -10.53 12.54 13.94
CA VAL A 111 -11.45 13.22 13.02
C VAL A 111 -10.65 14.40 12.48
N GLY A 112 -10.15 14.26 11.25
CA GLY A 112 -9.65 15.43 10.50
C GLY A 112 -10.79 16.45 10.31
N PRO A 113 -10.46 17.70 9.97
CA PRO A 113 -11.38 18.84 10.04
C PRO A 113 -12.73 18.61 9.35
#